data_AF-E4YQ65-F1
#
_entry.id   AF-E4YQ65-F1
#
_cell.length_a   1.000
_cell.length_b   1.000
_cell.length_c   1.000
_cell.angle_alpha   90.00
_cell.angle_beta   90.00
_cell.angle_gamma   90.00
#
_symmetry.space_group_name_H-M   'P 1'
#
loop_
_entity.id
_entity.type
_entity.pdbx_description
1 polymer ?
#
loop_
_entity_poly.entity_id
_entity_poly.type
_entity_poly.pdbx_seq_one_letter_code
_entity_poly.pdbx_strand_id
1 'polypeptide(L)'
;MLKEKDAGITQFRSENPSLKGIIKHRWSDFHVREIGLDGSVAKLTEFGVPKREDEVENEEAKIEVLTEKQLMIISSFVEDSMAEKEGEALIDFPENCDKELRTQYHKQIKQQFKNLETFTLKEENRLKVKWVKKGERGDRRNKRRDPKKKDEKFKFVLWKENMDTTAAVDHLCRILRVNQKLFNFAGTKDKRAITAQFVTSKLTPEVLVVANKKLKNVKVGNFELLNADHLTLGDLKGNEFNIVLRECELISGTNDEPESKKAKPDFEATVAKACASLNDKGFVNYYGLQRFGTSSIATHEIGVEILKENYAGAVDLLLRPREESARNSFLTETRKIWAETKNANAALDKLPRKYCNEGRVLFGLKDNPNDYVGALGRLARPMRQMYVHAVQSFIWNRLASFRLSLGGDILVGDLVQPNEREKLKVERVDEENIKNHSIEDVVISMPGFDVCYSPLLEDFMDKELESLGLTRDSFSGNVKDYRLPGGYRKLIVLPKDAEANVIMYVSNEENLLVSEREEFREEMGEGLLGDKNMGKEGEKVKVGISLKIKLPPSAYATMALREFMHCDQFE
;
A
#
# COMPACT_ATOMS: atom_id res chain seq x y z
N MET A 1 -16.80 4.90 19.65
CA MET A 1 -16.16 4.99 18.32
C MET A 1 -16.94 6.00 17.49
N LEU A 2 -16.23 6.77 16.64
CA LEU A 2 -16.83 7.76 15.75
C LEU A 2 -17.75 7.07 14.73
N LYS A 3 -18.98 7.58 14.52
CA LYS A 3 -19.90 7.08 13.49
C LYS A 3 -19.79 7.91 12.21
N GLU A 4 -20.27 7.38 11.09
CA GLU A 4 -20.26 8.07 9.79
C GLU A 4 -20.94 9.44 9.81
N LYS A 5 -22.11 9.52 10.46
CA LYS A 5 -22.83 10.78 10.67
C LYS A 5 -22.00 11.83 11.42
N ASP A 6 -21.17 11.42 12.38
CA ASP A 6 -20.32 12.31 13.16
C ASP A 6 -19.15 12.85 12.31
N ALA A 7 -18.88 12.21 11.16
CA ALA A 7 -17.89 12.62 10.18
C ALA A 7 -18.52 13.32 8.94
N GLY A 8 -19.81 13.67 9.01
CA GLY A 8 -20.53 14.36 7.94
C GLY A 8 -20.91 13.48 6.74
N ILE A 9 -20.91 12.16 6.90
CA ILE A 9 -21.27 11.18 5.87
C ILE A 9 -22.74 10.81 6.10
N THR A 10 -23.67 11.35 5.29
CA THR A 10 -25.11 11.14 5.53
C THR A 10 -25.93 10.77 4.29
N GLN A 11 -25.51 11.15 3.09
CA GLN A 11 -26.29 10.91 1.87
C GLN A 11 -25.84 9.64 1.11
N PHE A 12 -26.77 9.03 0.38
CA PHE A 12 -26.54 7.96 -0.61
C PHE A 12 -26.91 8.48 -2.01
N ARG A 13 -26.41 7.84 -3.08
CA ARG A 13 -26.76 8.16 -4.47
C ARG A 13 -27.94 7.35 -4.99
N SER A 14 -28.13 6.17 -4.44
CA SER A 14 -29.12 5.19 -4.83
C SER A 14 -30.14 4.96 -3.72
N GLU A 15 -31.30 4.44 -4.09
CA GLU A 15 -32.36 4.00 -3.17
C GLU A 15 -32.39 2.47 -3.15
N ASN A 16 -31.21 1.85 -3.02
CA ASN A 16 -31.08 0.40 -3.01
C ASN A 16 -31.56 -0.20 -1.68
N PRO A 17 -32.08 -1.44 -1.67
CA PRO A 17 -32.34 -2.15 -0.42
C PRO A 17 -31.06 -2.32 0.39
N SER A 18 -31.16 -2.20 1.71
CA SER A 18 -30.04 -2.38 2.61
C SER A 18 -29.61 -3.84 2.72
N LEU A 19 -28.31 -4.07 2.52
CA LEU A 19 -27.64 -5.34 2.72
C LEU A 19 -26.80 -5.27 3.99
N LYS A 20 -26.87 -6.33 4.80
CA LYS A 20 -25.92 -6.58 5.89
C LYS A 20 -24.79 -7.46 5.38
N GLY A 21 -23.59 -7.28 5.92
CA GLY A 21 -22.42 -8.11 5.62
C GLY A 21 -21.21 -7.65 6.43
N ILE A 22 -20.29 -8.58 6.67
CA ILE A 22 -19.08 -8.38 7.45
C ILE A 22 -17.93 -8.08 6.48
N ILE A 23 -17.23 -6.97 6.70
CA ILE A 23 -16.07 -6.57 5.88
C ILE A 23 -14.77 -6.93 6.60
N LYS A 24 -13.73 -7.32 5.84
CA LYS A 24 -12.39 -7.60 6.39
C LYS A 24 -12.41 -8.62 7.53
N HIS A 25 -13.37 -9.56 7.54
CA HIS A 25 -13.42 -10.67 8.50
C HIS A 25 -12.04 -11.34 8.56
N ARG A 26 -11.53 -11.72 7.37
CA ARG A 26 -10.12 -12.07 7.16
C ARG A 26 -9.44 -11.00 6.32
N TRP A 27 -8.12 -10.87 6.46
CA TRP A 27 -7.36 -9.95 5.60
C TRP A 27 -7.25 -10.45 4.14
N SER A 28 -7.46 -11.74 3.90
CA SER A 28 -7.57 -12.35 2.56
C SER A 28 -8.91 -12.05 1.88
N ASP A 29 -9.91 -11.53 2.61
CA ASP A 29 -11.17 -11.08 2.00
C ASP A 29 -11.05 -9.69 1.34
N PHE A 30 -9.86 -9.08 1.36
CA PHE A 30 -9.64 -7.72 0.88
C PHE A 30 -8.33 -7.65 0.09
N HIS A 31 -8.43 -7.77 -1.24
CA HIS A 31 -7.30 -7.66 -2.15
C HIS A 31 -7.24 -6.28 -2.77
N VAL A 32 -6.05 -5.67 -2.83
CA VAL A 32 -5.82 -4.36 -3.46
C VAL A 32 -4.65 -4.44 -4.42
N ARG A 33 -4.89 -4.16 -5.70
CA ARG A 33 -3.86 -4.11 -6.75
C ARG A 33 -3.75 -2.70 -7.30
N GLU A 34 -2.55 -2.15 -7.30
CA GLU A 34 -2.29 -0.82 -7.88
C GLU A 34 -2.45 -0.83 -9.40
N ILE A 35 -3.04 0.22 -9.96
CA ILE A 35 -3.13 0.44 -11.41
C ILE A 35 -2.10 1.51 -11.79
N GLY A 36 -1.11 1.14 -12.58
CA GLY A 36 -0.04 2.01 -13.07
C GLY A 36 -0.54 3.08 -14.03
N LEU A 37 0.29 4.08 -14.32
CA LEU A 37 -0.04 5.16 -15.27
C LEU A 37 -0.27 4.65 -16.70
N ASP A 38 0.35 3.54 -17.07
CA ASP A 38 0.13 2.79 -18.32
C ASP A 38 -1.19 2.01 -18.33
N GLY A 39 -1.87 1.88 -17.19
CA GLY A 39 -3.06 1.05 -17.02
C GLY A 39 -2.77 -0.40 -16.61
N SER A 40 -1.50 -0.78 -16.45
CA SER A 40 -1.12 -2.11 -15.97
C SER A 40 -1.57 -2.31 -14.52
N VAL A 41 -2.09 -3.50 -14.22
CA VAL A 41 -2.48 -3.87 -12.85
C VAL A 41 -1.30 -4.60 -12.20
N ALA A 42 -0.86 -4.14 -11.03
CA ALA A 42 0.19 -4.80 -10.28
C ALA A 42 -0.27 -6.19 -9.84
N LYS A 43 0.21 -7.22 -10.54
CA LYS A 43 0.05 -8.62 -10.17
C LYS A 43 1.43 -9.26 -10.05
N LEU A 44 1.66 -9.99 -8.97
CA LEU A 44 2.89 -10.75 -8.83
C LEU A 44 2.72 -12.05 -9.64
N THR A 45 3.44 -12.18 -10.76
CA THR A 45 3.38 -13.35 -11.66
C THR A 45 4.75 -13.97 -11.92
N GLU A 46 5.84 -13.32 -11.47
CA GLU A 46 7.18 -13.90 -11.55
C GLU A 46 8.02 -13.54 -10.31
N PHE A 47 8.68 -14.52 -9.69
CA PHE A 47 9.62 -14.30 -8.56
C PHE A 47 11.10 -14.27 -8.98
N GLY A 48 11.37 -14.61 -10.25
CA GLY A 48 12.72 -14.77 -10.80
C GLY A 48 13.43 -13.44 -11.06
N VAL A 49 14.74 -13.52 -11.20
CA VAL A 49 15.58 -12.41 -11.73
C VAL A 49 15.36 -12.38 -13.25
N PRO A 50 15.21 -11.21 -13.89
CA PRO A 50 15.16 -11.12 -15.35
C PRO A 50 16.45 -11.70 -15.95
N LYS A 51 16.34 -12.60 -16.93
CA LYS A 51 17.50 -13.06 -17.69
C LYS A 51 18.08 -11.86 -18.44
N ARG A 52 19.40 -11.62 -18.34
CA ARG A 52 20.04 -10.55 -19.12
C ARG A 52 20.12 -10.99 -20.59
N GLU A 53 19.94 -10.07 -21.54
CA GLU A 53 20.09 -10.35 -22.98
C GLU A 53 21.48 -10.97 -23.28
N ASP A 54 22.53 -10.52 -22.59
CA ASP A 54 23.89 -11.08 -22.66
C ASP A 54 24.00 -12.56 -22.20
N GLU A 55 23.06 -13.05 -21.38
CA GLU A 55 23.00 -14.44 -20.91
C GLU A 55 22.26 -15.34 -21.92
N VAL A 56 21.32 -14.79 -22.69
CA VAL A 56 20.61 -15.51 -23.75
C VAL A 56 21.54 -15.76 -24.94
N GLU A 57 22.35 -14.77 -25.33
CA GLU A 57 23.38 -14.94 -26.37
C GLU A 57 24.50 -15.91 -25.95
N ASN A 58 24.79 -16.05 -24.65
CA ASN A 58 25.82 -16.98 -24.16
C ASN A 58 25.33 -18.44 -24.00
N GLU A 59 24.01 -18.71 -23.96
CA GLU A 59 23.52 -20.10 -23.94
C GLU A 59 23.65 -20.78 -25.31
N GLU A 60 23.52 -20.03 -26.40
CA GLU A 60 23.70 -20.55 -27.77
C GLU A 60 25.17 -20.77 -28.17
N ALA A 61 26.13 -20.31 -27.35
CA ALA A 61 27.57 -20.38 -27.62
C ALA A 61 28.37 -21.24 -26.61
N LYS A 62 27.76 -22.22 -25.94
CA LYS A 62 28.53 -23.22 -25.16
C LYS A 62 29.13 -24.27 -26.09
N ILE A 63 30.35 -24.02 -26.58
CA ILE A 63 31.23 -25.11 -27.00
C ILE A 63 31.73 -25.78 -25.71
N GLU A 64 31.23 -26.97 -25.40
CA GLU A 64 31.73 -27.79 -24.30
C GLU A 64 33.13 -28.33 -24.65
N VAL A 65 34.17 -27.69 -24.12
CA VAL A 65 35.57 -28.09 -24.35
C VAL A 65 36.03 -29.15 -23.32
N LEU A 66 35.45 -29.18 -22.12
CA LEU A 66 35.71 -30.18 -21.08
C LEU A 66 34.86 -31.45 -21.29
N THR A 67 35.49 -32.61 -21.26
CA THR A 67 34.78 -33.90 -21.28
C THR A 67 34.12 -34.20 -19.92
N GLU A 68 33.04 -34.99 -19.92
CA GLU A 68 32.34 -35.41 -18.69
C GLU A 68 33.27 -36.06 -17.65
N LYS A 69 34.26 -36.83 -18.11
CA LYS A 69 35.29 -37.43 -17.23
C LYS A 69 36.15 -36.38 -16.53
N GLN A 70 36.55 -35.32 -17.24
CA GLN A 70 37.35 -34.23 -16.67
C GLN A 70 36.52 -33.38 -15.70
N LEU A 71 35.22 -33.18 -15.99
CA LEU A 71 34.28 -32.50 -15.10
C LEU A 71 34.01 -33.28 -13.82
N MET A 72 33.89 -34.60 -13.89
CA MET A 72 33.77 -35.46 -12.70
C MET A 72 35.01 -35.37 -11.82
N ILE A 73 36.22 -35.41 -12.40
CA ILE A 73 37.48 -35.29 -11.65
C ILE A 73 37.59 -33.91 -10.96
N ILE A 74 37.20 -32.83 -11.63
CA ILE A 74 37.20 -31.48 -11.02
C ILE A 74 36.16 -31.40 -9.90
N SER A 75 34.96 -31.96 -10.11
CA SER A 75 33.86 -31.88 -9.14
C SER A 75 34.16 -32.71 -7.90
N SER A 76 34.71 -33.93 -8.04
CA SER A 76 35.17 -34.74 -6.91
C SER A 76 36.29 -34.06 -6.15
N PHE A 77 37.26 -33.45 -6.86
CA PHE A 77 38.32 -32.66 -6.23
C PHE A 77 37.80 -31.44 -5.46
N VAL A 78 36.77 -30.77 -5.96
CA VAL A 78 36.11 -29.64 -5.28
C VAL A 78 35.41 -30.11 -4.01
N GLU A 79 34.74 -31.27 -4.04
CA GLU A 79 34.09 -31.88 -2.88
C GLU A 79 35.11 -32.30 -1.81
N ASP A 80 36.19 -32.97 -2.20
CA ASP A 80 37.27 -33.39 -1.30
C ASP A 80 38.04 -32.18 -0.72
N SER A 81 38.32 -31.15 -1.54
CA SER A 81 39.02 -29.94 -1.12
C SER A 81 38.20 -29.03 -0.20
N MET A 82 36.87 -29.15 -0.21
CA MET A 82 36.00 -28.47 0.76
C MET A 82 36.18 -29.02 2.19
N ALA A 83 36.58 -30.30 2.33
CA ALA A 83 36.80 -30.96 3.61
C ALA A 83 38.21 -30.70 4.19
N GLU A 84 39.27 -30.87 3.39
CA GLU A 84 40.67 -30.86 3.89
C GLU A 84 41.44 -29.54 3.63
N LYS A 85 40.91 -28.63 2.80
CA LYS A 85 41.43 -27.27 2.55
C LYS A 85 42.85 -27.14 2.01
N GLU A 86 43.50 -28.20 1.51
CA GLU A 86 44.66 -28.15 0.61
C GLU A 86 44.65 -29.36 -0.34
N GLY A 87 45.00 -29.14 -1.61
CA GLY A 87 45.04 -30.19 -2.64
C GLY A 87 45.32 -29.66 -4.04
N GLU A 88 45.76 -30.54 -4.94
CA GLU A 88 46.01 -30.25 -6.36
C GLU A 88 45.49 -31.41 -7.23
N ALA A 89 44.78 -31.10 -8.31
CA ALA A 89 44.32 -32.09 -9.29
C ALA A 89 44.99 -31.86 -10.65
N LEU A 90 45.32 -32.95 -11.36
CA LEU A 90 45.93 -32.91 -12.69
C LEU A 90 44.95 -33.49 -13.72
N ILE A 91 44.81 -32.78 -14.85
CA ILE A 91 43.89 -33.12 -15.93
C ILE A 91 44.67 -33.19 -17.23
N ASP A 92 44.54 -34.27 -17.98
CA ASP A 92 45.25 -34.42 -19.25
C ASP A 92 44.58 -33.60 -20.36
N PHE A 93 45.38 -32.92 -21.18
CA PHE A 93 44.88 -32.33 -22.42
C PHE A 93 44.81 -33.37 -23.55
N PRO A 94 43.98 -33.17 -24.59
CA PRO A 94 44.03 -33.99 -25.80
C PRO A 94 45.42 -33.96 -26.46
N GLU A 95 45.78 -35.01 -27.22
CA GLU A 95 47.10 -35.15 -27.87
C GLU A 95 47.43 -33.98 -28.83
N ASN A 96 46.44 -33.32 -29.42
CA ASN A 96 46.58 -32.14 -30.29
C ASN A 96 46.06 -30.85 -29.62
N CYS A 97 46.64 -30.46 -28.49
CA CYS A 97 46.18 -29.31 -27.71
C CYS A 97 46.95 -28.01 -28.05
N ASP A 98 46.34 -27.17 -28.89
CA ASP A 98 46.87 -25.85 -29.25
C ASP A 98 46.67 -24.78 -28.15
N LYS A 99 47.44 -23.69 -28.25
CA LYS A 99 47.44 -22.58 -27.29
C LYS A 99 46.04 -21.95 -27.09
N GLU A 100 45.24 -21.93 -28.16
CA GLU A 100 43.86 -21.42 -28.13
C GLU A 100 42.95 -22.35 -27.34
N LEU A 101 43.05 -23.67 -27.56
CA LEU A 101 42.30 -24.69 -26.83
C LEU A 101 42.62 -24.64 -25.32
N ARG A 102 43.90 -24.54 -24.96
CA ARG A 102 44.34 -24.40 -23.55
C ARG A 102 43.69 -23.18 -22.88
N THR A 103 43.66 -22.06 -23.59
CA THR A 103 43.05 -20.82 -23.09
C THR A 103 41.55 -20.98 -22.86
N GLN A 104 40.86 -21.75 -23.71
CA GLN A 104 39.44 -22.08 -23.55
C GLN A 104 39.18 -22.96 -22.32
N TYR A 105 40.01 -23.99 -22.07
CA TYR A 105 39.93 -24.80 -20.84
C TYR A 105 40.07 -23.94 -19.56
N HIS A 106 41.06 -23.04 -19.52
CA HIS A 106 41.24 -22.11 -18.39
C HIS A 106 40.02 -21.21 -18.18
N LYS A 107 39.42 -20.71 -19.27
CA LYS A 107 38.24 -19.83 -19.23
C LYS A 107 37.01 -20.57 -18.74
N GLN A 108 36.77 -21.78 -19.23
CA GLN A 108 35.60 -22.59 -18.88
C GLN A 108 35.63 -23.04 -17.41
N ILE A 109 36.78 -23.50 -16.90
CA ILE A 109 36.93 -23.89 -15.47
C ILE A 109 36.74 -22.67 -14.56
N LYS A 110 37.28 -21.49 -14.92
CA LYS A 110 37.12 -20.26 -14.13
C LYS A 110 35.67 -19.74 -14.13
N GLN A 111 34.93 -19.96 -15.21
CA GLN A 111 33.50 -19.61 -15.29
C GLN A 111 32.63 -20.54 -14.44
N GLN A 112 32.88 -21.85 -14.49
CA GLN A 112 32.10 -22.85 -13.76
C GLN A 112 32.48 -22.94 -12.27
N PHE A 113 33.75 -22.73 -11.92
CA PHE A 113 34.27 -22.91 -10.55
C PHE A 113 35.05 -21.67 -10.06
N LYS A 114 34.39 -20.83 -9.25
CA LYS A 114 34.93 -19.52 -8.82
C LYS A 114 36.13 -19.56 -7.86
N ASN A 115 36.46 -20.71 -7.27
CA ASN A 115 37.48 -20.84 -6.22
C ASN A 115 38.72 -21.67 -6.65
N LEU A 116 38.87 -21.92 -7.95
CA LEU A 116 39.98 -22.69 -8.52
C LEU A 116 40.92 -21.80 -9.34
N GLU A 117 42.23 -22.00 -9.16
CA GLU A 117 43.26 -21.51 -10.07
C GLU A 117 43.78 -22.66 -10.94
N THR A 118 44.13 -22.34 -12.19
CA THR A 118 44.51 -23.33 -13.20
C THR A 118 45.85 -22.96 -13.83
N PHE A 119 46.76 -23.93 -13.98
CA PHE A 119 48.11 -23.75 -14.50
C PHE A 119 48.41 -24.79 -15.59
N THR A 120 48.92 -24.37 -16.74
CA THR A 120 49.38 -25.31 -17.79
C THR A 120 50.77 -25.84 -17.45
N LEU A 121 50.94 -27.16 -17.32
CA LEU A 121 52.24 -27.81 -17.22
C LEU A 121 52.71 -28.22 -18.62
N LYS A 122 53.63 -27.43 -19.20
CA LYS A 122 54.07 -27.60 -20.59
C LYS A 122 54.87 -28.88 -20.84
N GLU A 123 55.52 -29.42 -19.81
CA GLU A 123 56.39 -30.60 -19.92
C GLU A 123 55.62 -31.93 -19.90
N GLU A 124 54.36 -31.94 -19.44
CA GLU A 124 53.54 -33.16 -19.31
C GLU A 124 52.23 -33.14 -20.13
N ASN A 125 51.94 -32.05 -20.85
CA ASN A 125 50.63 -31.81 -21.52
C ASN A 125 49.42 -31.97 -20.57
N ARG A 126 49.56 -31.48 -19.33
CA ARG A 126 48.52 -31.53 -18.29
C ARG A 126 48.15 -30.15 -17.78
N LEU A 127 46.90 -30.00 -17.36
CA LEU A 127 46.35 -28.85 -16.66
C LEU A 127 46.30 -29.14 -15.16
N LYS A 128 47.00 -28.32 -14.38
CA LYS A 128 47.01 -28.37 -12.92
C LYS A 128 45.94 -27.44 -12.35
N VAL A 129 45.07 -27.96 -11.50
CA VAL A 129 43.98 -27.22 -10.86
C VAL A 129 44.23 -27.19 -9.35
N LYS A 130 44.23 -25.98 -8.75
CA LYS A 130 44.52 -25.76 -7.34
C LYS A 130 43.42 -24.97 -6.66
N TRP A 131 43.08 -25.36 -5.44
CA TRP A 131 42.11 -24.63 -4.61
C TRP A 131 42.74 -23.39 -3.99
N VAL A 132 42.07 -22.23 -4.07
CA VAL A 132 42.56 -20.98 -3.45
C VAL A 132 41.56 -20.46 -2.42
N LYS A 133 42.04 -20.30 -1.18
CA LYS A 133 41.28 -19.72 -0.08
C LYS A 133 41.21 -18.20 -0.28
N LYS A 134 40.00 -17.64 -0.38
CA LYS A 134 39.81 -16.19 -0.45
C LYS A 134 40.08 -15.56 0.93
N GLY A 135 41.34 -15.29 1.23
CA GLY A 135 41.80 -14.66 2.46
C GLY A 135 42.22 -13.21 2.23
N GLU A 136 41.47 -12.29 2.85
CA GLU A 136 41.94 -11.05 3.49
C GLU A 136 43.35 -10.52 3.11
N ARG A 137 43.50 -9.95 1.91
CA ARG A 137 44.44 -8.84 1.71
C ARG A 137 43.73 -7.76 0.90
N GLY A 138 43.54 -6.63 1.55
CA GLY A 138 42.77 -5.51 1.04
C GLY A 138 43.38 -4.95 -0.24
N ASP A 139 42.67 -5.14 -1.35
CA ASP A 139 42.78 -4.22 -2.47
C ASP A 139 41.74 -3.10 -2.28
N ARG A 140 42.11 -2.15 -1.41
CA ARG A 140 41.38 -0.89 -1.20
C ARG A 140 41.75 0.16 -2.26
N ARG A 141 42.42 -0.20 -3.36
CA ARG A 141 42.90 0.78 -4.36
C ARG A 141 42.65 0.33 -5.81
N ASN A 142 41.45 -0.14 -6.14
CA ASN A 142 40.92 0.10 -7.49
C ASN A 142 39.39 -0.07 -7.66
N LYS A 143 38.60 0.55 -6.78
CA LYS A 143 37.25 0.99 -7.19
C LYS A 143 37.37 2.34 -7.92
N ARG A 144 38.09 2.37 -9.04
CA ARG A 144 37.73 3.32 -10.09
C ARG A 144 36.33 2.88 -10.52
N ARG A 145 35.34 3.69 -10.15
CA ARG A 145 33.98 3.64 -10.73
C ARG A 145 34.16 3.40 -12.22
N ASP A 146 33.68 2.27 -12.71
CA ASP A 146 33.45 2.11 -14.12
C ASP A 146 32.49 3.25 -14.52
N PRO A 147 32.91 4.23 -15.33
CA PRO A 147 32.11 5.40 -15.64
C PRO A 147 30.85 5.07 -16.45
N LYS A 148 30.66 3.80 -16.84
CA LYS A 148 29.63 3.34 -17.75
C LYS A 148 28.53 2.47 -17.14
N LYS A 149 28.60 2.06 -15.86
CA LYS A 149 27.41 1.48 -15.22
C LYS A 149 26.43 2.60 -14.90
N LYS A 150 25.49 2.83 -15.82
CA LYS A 150 24.27 3.63 -15.58
C LYS A 150 23.73 3.23 -14.21
N ASP A 151 23.25 4.21 -13.45
CA ASP A 151 22.45 4.00 -12.23
C ASP A 151 21.13 3.31 -12.66
N GLU A 152 21.20 2.01 -12.97
CA GLU A 152 20.06 1.20 -13.37
C GLU A 152 19.04 1.20 -12.24
N LYS A 153 17.81 1.55 -12.58
CA LYS A 153 16.66 1.52 -11.69
C LYS A 153 15.79 0.35 -12.14
N PHE A 154 15.23 -0.35 -11.18
CA PHE A 154 14.30 -1.44 -11.44
C PHE A 154 12.93 -1.06 -10.89
N LYS A 155 11.91 -1.24 -11.72
CA LYS A 155 10.51 -1.29 -11.30
C LYS A 155 10.19 -2.75 -10.98
N PHE A 156 9.47 -3.00 -9.91
CA PHE A 156 9.05 -4.34 -9.52
C PHE A 156 7.74 -4.30 -8.75
N VAL A 157 7.07 -5.44 -8.64
CA VAL A 157 5.86 -5.60 -7.85
C VAL A 157 6.24 -5.98 -6.42
N LEU A 158 5.77 -5.20 -5.45
CA LEU A 158 5.80 -5.52 -4.03
C LEU A 158 4.44 -6.10 -3.63
N TRP A 159 4.45 -7.37 -3.25
CA TRP A 159 3.30 -8.04 -2.65
C TRP A 159 3.47 -8.12 -1.13
N LYS A 160 2.42 -7.79 -0.39
CA LYS A 160 2.42 -7.84 1.08
C LYS A 160 1.08 -8.32 1.62
N GLU A 161 1.13 -8.95 2.79
CA GLU A 161 -0.04 -9.48 3.50
C GLU A 161 -0.08 -8.95 4.95
N ASN A 162 -1.24 -8.42 5.34
CA ASN A 162 -1.53 -7.93 6.70
C ASN A 162 -0.47 -6.94 7.27
N MET A 163 0.05 -6.04 6.44
CA MET A 163 1.12 -5.12 6.80
C MET A 163 1.04 -3.81 6.02
N ASP A 164 1.46 -2.69 6.64
CA ASP A 164 1.58 -1.39 5.98
C ASP A 164 2.73 -1.36 4.96
N THR A 165 2.60 -0.57 3.88
CA THR A 165 3.65 -0.44 2.85
C THR A 165 4.99 -0.01 3.44
N THR A 166 4.99 0.99 4.32
CA THR A 166 6.22 1.50 4.97
C THR A 166 6.88 0.42 5.84
N ALA A 167 6.09 -0.41 6.53
CA ALA A 167 6.59 -1.52 7.34
C ALA A 167 7.15 -2.65 6.47
N ALA A 168 6.51 -2.94 5.33
CA ALA A 168 7.02 -3.90 4.35
C ALA A 168 8.39 -3.47 3.80
N VAL A 169 8.54 -2.20 3.43
CA VAL A 169 9.81 -1.64 2.96
C VAL A 169 10.86 -1.67 4.07
N ASP A 170 10.50 -1.36 5.32
CA ASP A 170 11.40 -1.43 6.47
C ASP A 170 11.88 -2.87 6.75
N HIS A 171 11.01 -3.87 6.57
CA HIS A 171 11.40 -5.29 6.62
C HIS A 171 12.39 -5.65 5.51
N LEU A 172 12.15 -5.19 4.28
CA LEU A 172 13.11 -5.35 3.17
C LEU A 172 14.46 -4.70 3.53
N CYS A 173 14.44 -3.47 4.05
CA CYS A 173 15.64 -2.73 4.44
C CYS A 173 16.48 -3.46 5.48
N ARG A 174 15.84 -4.06 6.50
CA ARG A 174 16.55 -4.84 7.53
C ARG A 174 17.22 -6.09 6.98
N ILE A 175 16.52 -6.84 6.12
CA ILE A 175 17.04 -8.07 5.53
C ILE A 175 18.18 -7.78 4.55
N LEU A 176 18.03 -6.73 3.75
CA LEU A 176 18.99 -6.33 2.71
C LEU A 176 20.11 -5.41 3.25
N ARG A 177 19.97 -4.90 4.47
CA ARG A 177 20.89 -3.94 5.13
C ARG A 177 21.07 -2.64 4.32
N VAL A 178 19.96 -2.07 3.85
CA VAL A 178 19.92 -0.87 3.01
C VAL A 178 19.05 0.23 3.62
N ASN A 179 19.13 1.44 3.06
CA ASN A 179 18.33 2.58 3.51
C ASN A 179 16.96 2.63 2.80
N GLN A 180 15.91 2.97 3.53
CA GLN A 180 14.55 3.14 3.02
C GLN A 180 14.45 4.15 1.86
N LYS A 181 15.31 5.17 1.81
CA LYS A 181 15.34 6.17 0.73
C LYS A 181 15.57 5.57 -0.66
N LEU A 182 16.05 4.33 -0.74
CA LEU A 182 16.25 3.61 -2.00
C LEU A 182 14.97 3.01 -2.59
N PHE A 183 13.85 3.05 -1.87
CA PHE A 183 12.56 2.53 -2.33
C PHE A 183 11.59 3.67 -2.54
N ASN A 184 10.98 3.75 -3.73
CA ASN A 184 9.97 4.74 -4.04
C ASN A 184 8.71 4.05 -4.57
N PHE A 185 7.54 4.60 -4.24
CA PHE A 185 6.23 4.03 -4.55
C PHE A 185 5.18 5.13 -4.67
N ALA A 186 4.13 4.87 -5.44
CA ALA A 186 3.13 5.89 -5.79
C ALA A 186 2.11 6.17 -4.66
N GLY A 187 1.96 5.25 -3.71
CA GLY A 187 1.14 5.44 -2.53
C GLY A 187 1.22 4.27 -1.56
N THR A 188 0.78 4.49 -0.33
CA THR A 188 0.61 3.43 0.67
C THR A 188 -0.67 2.65 0.44
N LYS A 189 -0.67 1.36 0.75
CA LYS A 189 -1.84 0.47 0.62
C LYS A 189 -2.29 -0.04 1.99
N ASP A 190 -3.53 -0.50 2.08
CA ASP A 190 -4.16 -1.03 3.30
C ASP A 190 -3.27 -2.02 4.05
N LYS A 191 -3.26 -1.90 5.38
CA LYS A 191 -2.58 -2.85 6.26
C LYS A 191 -3.30 -4.19 6.28
N ARG A 192 -4.57 -4.21 6.68
CA ARG A 192 -5.40 -5.42 6.81
C ARG A 192 -5.99 -5.79 5.45
N ALA A 193 -5.11 -6.26 4.57
CA ALA A 193 -5.40 -6.64 3.20
C ALA A 193 -4.25 -7.50 2.64
N ILE A 194 -4.49 -8.18 1.52
CA ILE A 194 -3.44 -8.63 0.61
C ILE A 194 -3.29 -7.56 -0.46
N THR A 195 -2.08 -7.05 -0.68
CA THR A 195 -1.89 -5.95 -1.61
C THR A 195 -0.69 -6.13 -2.52
N ALA A 196 -0.83 -5.78 -3.79
CA ALA A 196 0.24 -5.69 -4.76
C ALA A 196 0.37 -4.25 -5.28
N GLN A 197 1.59 -3.72 -5.31
CA GLN A 197 1.88 -2.37 -5.79
C GLN A 197 3.21 -2.28 -6.50
N PHE A 198 3.38 -1.29 -7.37
CA PHE A 198 4.65 -1.02 -8.02
C PHE A 198 5.60 -0.26 -7.08
N VAL A 199 6.87 -0.66 -7.13
CA VAL A 199 7.96 -0.05 -6.37
C VAL A 199 9.16 0.11 -7.30
N THR A 200 9.84 1.24 -7.20
CA THR A 200 11.11 1.47 -7.92
C THR A 200 12.27 1.51 -6.94
N SER A 201 13.39 0.90 -7.32
CA SER A 201 14.63 0.94 -6.55
C SER A 201 15.88 0.92 -7.42
N LYS A 202 16.99 1.43 -6.88
CA LYS A 202 18.33 1.30 -7.48
C LYS A 202 19.01 -0.05 -7.15
N LEU A 203 18.33 -0.93 -6.42
CA LEU A 203 18.84 -2.25 -6.08
C LEU A 203 18.58 -3.21 -7.23
N THR A 204 19.54 -4.07 -7.53
CA THR A 204 19.40 -5.05 -8.60
C THR A 204 18.43 -6.18 -8.21
N PRO A 205 17.75 -6.82 -9.17
CA PRO A 205 16.82 -7.90 -8.89
C PRO A 205 17.43 -9.05 -8.08
N GLU A 206 18.71 -9.39 -8.32
CA GLU A 206 19.41 -10.46 -7.60
C GLU A 206 19.51 -10.18 -6.10
N VAL A 207 19.64 -8.90 -5.69
CA VAL A 207 19.65 -8.49 -4.28
C VAL A 207 18.23 -8.56 -3.71
N LEU A 208 17.24 -8.07 -4.45
CA LEU A 208 15.85 -7.99 -4.00
C LEU A 208 15.23 -9.38 -3.77
N VAL A 209 15.49 -10.34 -4.66
CA VAL A 209 14.95 -11.72 -4.56
C VAL A 209 15.44 -12.46 -3.32
N VAL A 210 16.59 -12.09 -2.72
CA VAL A 210 17.06 -12.68 -1.45
C VAL A 210 16.01 -12.51 -0.34
N ALA A 211 15.26 -11.42 -0.36
CA ALA A 211 14.21 -11.17 0.63
C ALA A 211 13.05 -12.18 0.54
N ASN A 212 12.74 -12.70 -0.65
CA ASN A 212 11.65 -13.67 -0.85
C ASN A 212 11.85 -14.95 -0.06
N LYS A 213 13.10 -15.39 0.17
CA LYS A 213 13.38 -16.60 0.96
C LYS A 213 13.19 -16.39 2.46
N LYS A 214 13.40 -15.16 2.95
CA LYS A 214 13.40 -14.84 4.39
C LYS A 214 12.08 -14.26 4.87
N LEU A 215 11.35 -13.56 4.01
CA LEU A 215 10.09 -12.91 4.35
C LEU A 215 8.91 -13.79 3.90
N LYS A 216 8.02 -14.12 4.84
CA LYS A 216 6.80 -14.88 4.57
C LYS A 216 5.70 -13.99 3.97
N ASN A 217 5.46 -12.84 4.60
CA ASN A 217 4.34 -11.93 4.29
C ASN A 217 4.72 -10.78 3.35
N VAL A 218 5.90 -10.84 2.75
CA VAL A 218 6.39 -9.87 1.76
C VAL A 218 7.07 -10.64 0.66
N LYS A 219 6.72 -10.35 -0.59
CA LYS A 219 7.37 -10.87 -1.78
C LYS A 219 7.62 -9.75 -2.78
N VAL A 220 8.66 -9.90 -3.57
CA VAL A 220 9.05 -9.00 -4.65
C VAL A 220 9.26 -9.79 -5.93
N GLY A 221 8.93 -9.21 -7.08
CA GLY A 221 9.00 -9.91 -8.36
C GLY A 221 8.61 -9.00 -9.52
N ASN A 222 8.44 -9.58 -10.72
CA ASN A 222 8.12 -8.84 -11.94
C ASN A 222 9.08 -7.66 -12.18
N PHE A 223 10.39 -7.95 -12.16
CA PHE A 223 11.40 -6.90 -12.27
C PHE A 223 11.52 -6.42 -13.72
N GLU A 224 11.46 -5.11 -13.91
CA GLU A 224 11.57 -4.43 -15.18
C GLU A 224 12.66 -3.37 -15.08
N LEU A 225 13.56 -3.32 -16.06
CA LEU A 225 14.56 -2.25 -16.14
C LEU A 225 13.87 -0.95 -16.51
N LEU A 226 13.99 0.05 -15.64
CA LEU A 226 13.31 1.33 -15.80
C LEU A 226 14.22 2.33 -16.50
N ASN A 227 13.81 2.75 -17.70
CA ASN A 227 14.45 3.83 -18.45
C ASN A 227 13.96 5.24 -18.03
N ALA A 228 12.88 5.29 -17.24
CA ALA A 228 12.23 6.52 -16.77
C ALA A 228 12.70 6.94 -15.36
N ASP A 229 12.11 8.02 -14.86
CA ASP A 229 12.29 8.44 -13.48
C ASP A 229 11.64 7.49 -12.47
N HIS A 230 12.03 7.65 -11.21
CA HIS A 230 11.50 6.83 -10.12
C HIS A 230 10.02 7.16 -9.86
N LEU A 231 9.27 6.21 -9.31
CA LEU A 231 7.88 6.46 -8.92
C LEU A 231 7.83 7.53 -7.83
N THR A 232 6.97 8.52 -8.01
CA THR A 232 6.66 9.55 -7.04
C THR A 232 5.22 9.40 -6.52
N LEU A 233 4.93 10.05 -5.39
CA LEU A 233 3.60 9.98 -4.79
C LEU A 233 2.54 10.55 -5.75
N GLY A 234 1.53 9.73 -6.06
CA GLY A 234 0.47 10.07 -7.01
C GLY A 234 0.65 9.49 -8.41
N ASP A 235 1.76 8.81 -8.71
CA ASP A 235 2.01 8.16 -10.01
C ASP A 235 1.23 6.83 -10.16
N LEU A 236 -0.08 6.88 -9.97
CA LEU A 236 -1.01 5.77 -10.19
C LEU A 236 -2.31 6.28 -10.83
N LYS A 237 -2.97 5.42 -11.61
CA LYS A 237 -4.30 5.68 -12.15
C LYS A 237 -5.42 5.26 -11.21
N GLY A 238 -5.13 4.44 -10.21
CA GLY A 238 -6.14 3.93 -9.30
C GLY A 238 -5.72 2.63 -8.62
N ASN A 239 -6.71 1.95 -8.04
CA ASN A 239 -6.54 0.63 -7.46
C ASN A 239 -7.72 -0.26 -7.88
N GLU A 240 -7.42 -1.51 -8.21
CA GLU A 240 -8.40 -2.60 -8.34
C GLU A 240 -8.59 -3.24 -6.96
N PHE A 241 -9.83 -3.39 -6.55
CA PHE A 241 -10.23 -4.04 -5.31
C PHE A 241 -11.00 -5.30 -5.64
N ASN A 242 -10.63 -6.42 -5.02
CA ASN A 242 -11.47 -7.61 -4.92
C ASN A 242 -11.81 -7.80 -3.45
N ILE A 243 -13.08 -7.71 -3.11
CA ILE A 243 -13.57 -7.62 -1.74
C ILE A 243 -14.59 -8.73 -1.55
N VAL A 244 -14.46 -9.49 -0.47
CA VAL A 244 -15.49 -10.42 -0.03
C VAL A 244 -16.18 -9.87 1.21
N LEU A 245 -17.50 -9.78 1.11
CA LEU A 245 -18.41 -9.56 2.21
C LEU A 245 -18.91 -10.92 2.70
N ARG A 246 -18.79 -11.17 4.00
CA ARG A 246 -19.19 -12.44 4.64
C ARG A 246 -20.51 -12.27 5.37
N GLU A 247 -21.23 -13.37 5.57
CA GLU A 247 -22.49 -13.43 6.33
C GLU A 247 -23.48 -12.36 5.84
N CYS A 248 -23.74 -12.37 4.53
CA CYS A 248 -24.55 -11.35 3.87
C CYS A 248 -26.05 -11.68 3.91
N GLU A 249 -26.87 -10.69 4.28
CA GLU A 249 -28.31 -10.83 4.45
C GLU A 249 -29.06 -9.56 4.01
N LEU A 250 -30.32 -9.70 3.59
CA LEU A 250 -31.20 -8.57 3.30
C LEU A 250 -31.79 -8.02 4.59
N ILE A 251 -31.64 -6.71 4.81
CA ILE A 251 -32.33 -6.01 5.90
C ILE A 251 -33.73 -5.66 5.38
N SER A 252 -34.69 -6.56 5.54
CA SER A 252 -36.10 -6.22 5.27
C SER A 252 -36.58 -5.26 6.35
N GLY A 253 -37.08 -4.08 5.96
CA GLY A 253 -37.74 -3.14 6.86
C GLY A 253 -38.86 -3.84 7.64
N THR A 254 -38.99 -3.45 8.92
CA THR A 254 -40.04 -3.82 9.89
C THR A 254 -41.28 -4.49 9.30
N ASN A 255 -41.42 -5.80 9.53
CA ASN A 255 -42.63 -6.44 10.08
C ASN A 255 -42.36 -7.93 10.33
N ASP A 256 -42.81 -8.39 11.49
CA ASP A 256 -42.79 -9.77 11.96
C ASP A 256 -43.43 -10.74 10.96
N GLU A 257 -42.63 -11.48 10.20
CA GLU A 257 -43.06 -12.77 9.64
C GLU A 257 -41.91 -13.80 9.69
N PRO A 258 -42.23 -15.07 10.01
CA PRO A 258 -41.25 -16.06 10.45
C PRO A 258 -40.26 -16.51 9.36
N GLU A 259 -39.03 -16.74 9.83
CA GLU A 259 -37.76 -17.12 9.17
C GLU A 259 -37.74 -18.37 8.25
N SER A 260 -38.88 -18.87 7.80
CA SER A 260 -38.92 -20.09 6.98
C SER A 260 -39.49 -19.79 5.58
N LYS A 261 -38.58 -19.63 4.61
CA LYS A 261 -38.79 -19.52 3.15
C LYS A 261 -38.78 -18.11 2.51
N LYS A 262 -37.83 -17.22 2.85
CA LYS A 262 -37.46 -16.14 1.92
C LYS A 262 -36.67 -16.74 0.75
N ALA A 263 -37.21 -16.58 -0.46
CA ALA A 263 -36.70 -17.18 -1.68
C ALA A 263 -35.32 -16.59 -2.05
N LYS A 264 -34.29 -17.44 -2.08
CA LYS A 264 -32.93 -17.17 -2.58
C LYS A 264 -32.84 -16.33 -3.89
N PRO A 265 -33.72 -16.44 -4.90
CA PRO A 265 -33.66 -15.62 -6.11
C PRO A 265 -33.78 -14.09 -5.89
N ASP A 266 -34.36 -13.63 -4.78
CA ASP A 266 -34.51 -12.19 -4.49
C ASP A 266 -33.18 -11.54 -4.05
N PHE A 267 -32.28 -12.33 -3.44
CA PHE A 267 -30.98 -11.86 -2.98
C PHE A 267 -30.02 -11.57 -4.12
N GLU A 268 -29.87 -12.51 -5.05
CA GLU A 268 -29.03 -12.34 -6.26
C GLU A 268 -29.51 -11.17 -7.12
N ALA A 269 -30.84 -11.04 -7.30
CA ALA A 269 -31.42 -9.91 -8.03
C ALA A 269 -31.13 -8.58 -7.34
N THR A 270 -31.21 -8.52 -6.01
CA THR A 270 -30.87 -7.31 -5.25
C THR A 270 -29.39 -6.95 -5.35
N VAL A 271 -28.49 -7.94 -5.25
CA VAL A 271 -27.04 -7.76 -5.43
C VAL A 271 -26.72 -7.26 -6.84
N ALA A 272 -27.35 -7.83 -7.86
CA ALA A 272 -27.20 -7.38 -9.25
C ALA A 272 -27.71 -5.95 -9.45
N LYS A 273 -28.86 -5.59 -8.87
CA LYS A 273 -29.41 -4.23 -8.89
C LYS A 273 -28.48 -3.22 -8.21
N ALA A 274 -27.95 -3.56 -7.03
CA ALA A 274 -27.01 -2.71 -6.31
C ALA A 274 -25.72 -2.49 -7.11
N CYS A 275 -25.20 -3.55 -7.76
CA CYS A 275 -24.03 -3.47 -8.64
C CYS A 275 -24.29 -2.59 -9.87
N ALA A 276 -25.44 -2.79 -10.54
CA ALA A 276 -25.84 -1.98 -11.69
C ALA A 276 -25.98 -0.50 -11.32
N SER A 277 -26.61 -0.21 -10.17
CA SER A 277 -26.72 1.16 -9.66
C SER A 277 -25.36 1.77 -9.33
N LEU A 278 -24.42 1.00 -8.80
CA LEU A 278 -23.07 1.48 -8.49
C LEU A 278 -22.29 1.82 -9.78
N ASN A 279 -22.45 1.03 -10.85
CA ASN A 279 -21.87 1.31 -12.16
C ASN A 279 -22.48 2.54 -12.84
N ASP A 280 -23.80 2.72 -12.74
CA ASP A 280 -24.54 3.79 -13.42
C ASP A 280 -24.45 5.13 -12.66
N LYS A 281 -24.73 5.13 -11.35
CA LYS A 281 -24.83 6.35 -10.54
C LYS A 281 -23.56 6.72 -9.78
N GLY A 282 -22.61 5.78 -9.67
CA GLY A 282 -21.43 5.91 -8.83
C GLY A 282 -21.77 5.99 -7.33
N PHE A 283 -20.84 6.56 -6.56
CA PHE A 283 -21.01 6.82 -5.13
C PHE A 283 -20.45 8.18 -4.75
N VAL A 284 -20.87 8.71 -3.61
CA VAL A 284 -20.36 9.98 -3.09
C VAL A 284 -18.93 9.81 -2.59
N ASN A 285 -18.03 10.68 -3.02
CA ASN A 285 -16.59 10.56 -2.80
C ASN A 285 -16.14 11.02 -1.39
N TYR A 286 -16.88 10.63 -0.35
CA TYR A 286 -16.57 10.96 1.03
C TYR A 286 -15.17 10.52 1.45
N TYR A 287 -14.61 11.27 2.39
CA TYR A 287 -13.51 10.78 3.20
C TYR A 287 -14.05 9.79 4.22
N GLY A 288 -13.68 8.51 4.10
CA GLY A 288 -14.11 7.47 5.03
C GLY A 288 -13.53 7.64 6.44
N LEU A 289 -14.10 6.93 7.42
CA LEU A 289 -13.73 7.02 8.84
C LEU A 289 -12.23 6.83 9.14
N GLN A 290 -11.51 6.07 8.31
CA GLN A 290 -10.06 5.91 8.43
C GLN A 290 -9.31 7.26 8.38
N ARG A 291 -9.85 8.26 7.68
CA ARG A 291 -9.26 9.61 7.60
C ARG A 291 -9.33 10.36 8.92
N PHE A 292 -10.33 10.08 9.74
CA PHE A 292 -10.55 10.70 11.05
C PHE A 292 -9.94 9.89 12.19
N GLY A 293 -9.34 8.74 11.89
CA GLY A 293 -8.72 7.85 12.85
C GLY A 293 -9.72 6.91 13.52
N THR A 294 -9.22 5.82 14.09
CA THR A 294 -10.03 4.80 14.77
C THR A 294 -10.10 5.00 16.28
N SER A 295 -9.54 6.09 16.80
CA SER A 295 -9.48 6.39 18.23
C SER A 295 -10.75 7.07 18.73
N SER A 296 -10.91 7.18 20.05
CA SER A 296 -12.03 7.91 20.65
C SER A 296 -12.02 9.42 20.36
N ILE A 297 -10.85 9.98 20.04
CA ILE A 297 -10.69 11.39 19.66
C ILE A 297 -10.51 11.43 18.16
N ALA A 298 -11.33 12.23 17.49
CA ALA A 298 -11.25 12.36 16.05
C ALA A 298 -10.02 13.20 15.67
N THR A 299 -9.36 12.80 14.59
CA THR A 299 -8.13 13.43 14.09
C THR A 299 -8.37 14.89 13.72
N HIS A 300 -9.58 15.23 13.25
CA HIS A 300 -9.94 16.60 12.89
C HIS A 300 -10.07 17.52 14.12
N GLU A 301 -10.43 17.02 15.31
CA GLU A 301 -10.50 17.85 16.53
C GLU A 301 -9.14 18.43 16.89
N ILE A 302 -8.07 17.63 16.79
CA ILE A 302 -6.69 18.10 16.96
C ILE A 302 -6.36 19.14 15.88
N GLY A 303 -6.81 18.91 14.65
CA GLY A 303 -6.63 19.86 13.54
C GLY A 303 -7.32 21.19 13.77
N VAL A 304 -8.51 21.22 14.36
CA VAL A 304 -9.24 22.45 14.70
C VAL A 304 -8.43 23.28 15.69
N GLU A 305 -7.91 22.67 16.76
CA GLU A 305 -7.06 23.39 17.73
C GLU A 305 -5.78 23.94 17.09
N ILE A 306 -5.17 23.21 16.14
CA ILE A 306 -4.02 23.69 15.38
C ILE A 306 -4.38 24.90 14.51
N LEU A 307 -5.53 24.88 13.81
CA LEU A 307 -5.99 25.97 12.94
C LEU A 307 -6.45 27.21 13.72
N LYS A 308 -6.90 27.03 14.97
CA LYS A 308 -7.15 28.13 15.92
C LYS A 308 -5.88 28.74 16.51
N GLU A 309 -4.70 28.19 16.18
CA GLU A 309 -3.41 28.50 16.82
C GLU A 309 -3.40 28.18 18.33
N ASN A 310 -4.33 27.36 18.83
CA ASN A 310 -4.33 26.82 20.18
C ASN A 310 -3.49 25.53 20.26
N TYR A 311 -2.16 25.69 20.16
CA TYR A 311 -1.23 24.56 20.15
C TYR A 311 -1.21 23.80 21.49
N ALA A 312 -1.49 24.48 22.61
CA ALA A 312 -1.63 23.83 23.91
C ALA A 312 -2.82 22.87 23.92
N GLY A 313 -3.98 23.31 23.43
CA GLY A 313 -5.16 22.47 23.26
C GLY A 313 -4.91 21.27 22.34
N ALA A 314 -4.19 21.48 21.23
CA ALA A 314 -3.83 20.40 20.30
C ALA A 314 -2.94 19.32 20.96
N VAL A 315 -1.93 19.73 21.74
CA VAL A 315 -1.07 18.82 22.51
C VAL A 315 -1.88 18.07 23.57
N ASP A 316 -2.78 18.76 24.26
CA ASP A 316 -3.63 18.16 25.28
C ASP A 316 -4.60 17.14 24.70
N LEU A 317 -5.21 17.42 23.55
CA LEU A 317 -6.04 16.42 22.84
C LEU A 317 -5.21 15.22 22.36
N LEU A 318 -3.99 15.43 21.89
CA LEU A 318 -3.09 14.35 21.48
C LEU A 318 -2.70 13.44 22.67
N LEU A 319 -2.44 14.04 23.83
CA LEU A 319 -2.02 13.34 25.05
C LEU A 319 -3.18 12.99 25.99
N ARG A 320 -4.43 13.27 25.61
CA ARG A 320 -5.60 12.99 26.44
C ARG A 320 -5.76 11.48 26.72
N PRO A 321 -5.96 11.07 27.99
CA PRO A 321 -6.19 9.68 28.35
C PRO A 321 -7.33 9.07 27.56
N ARG A 322 -7.11 7.85 27.06
CA ARG A 322 -8.11 7.06 26.35
C ARG A 322 -7.80 5.57 26.50
N GLU A 323 -8.83 4.76 26.36
CA GLU A 323 -8.68 3.32 26.35
C GLU A 323 -7.93 2.88 25.10
N GLU A 324 -6.95 2.02 25.31
CA GLU A 324 -6.11 1.45 24.26
C GLU A 324 -6.14 -0.07 24.39
N SER A 325 -5.77 -0.77 23.32
CA SER A 325 -5.62 -2.23 23.39
C SER A 325 -4.60 -2.62 24.48
N ALA A 326 -4.74 -3.82 25.05
CA ALA A 326 -3.84 -4.30 26.11
C ALA A 326 -2.33 -4.24 25.73
N ARG A 327 -2.01 -4.34 24.42
CA ARG A 327 -0.64 -4.21 23.90
C ARG A 327 -0.06 -2.80 24.03
N ASN A 328 -0.91 -1.79 24.16
CA ASN A 328 -0.57 -0.37 24.25
C ASN A 328 -0.89 0.23 25.63
N SER A 329 -1.04 -0.60 26.67
CA SER A 329 -1.38 -0.15 28.03
C SER A 329 -0.42 0.92 28.58
N PHE A 330 0.85 0.88 28.17
CA PHE A 330 1.85 1.90 28.51
C PHE A 330 1.46 3.30 28.01
N LEU A 331 0.77 3.43 26.86
CA LEU A 331 0.29 4.73 26.36
C LEU A 331 -0.84 5.27 27.24
N THR A 332 -1.74 4.41 27.70
CA THR A 332 -2.81 4.79 28.62
C THR A 332 -2.21 5.36 29.90
N GLU A 333 -1.20 4.70 30.47
CA GLU A 333 -0.52 5.15 31.69
C GLU A 333 0.25 6.45 31.48
N THR A 334 1.04 6.56 30.41
CA THR A 334 1.76 7.80 30.04
C THR A 334 0.80 8.99 29.92
N ARG A 335 -0.35 8.81 29.27
CA ARG A 335 -1.36 9.86 29.09
C ARG A 335 -2.03 10.23 30.41
N LYS A 336 -2.30 9.28 31.31
CA LYS A 336 -2.83 9.55 32.66
C LYS A 336 -1.87 10.42 33.47
N ILE A 337 -0.60 10.05 33.52
CA ILE A 337 0.43 10.82 34.23
C ILE A 337 0.52 12.24 33.67
N TRP A 338 0.50 12.40 32.34
CA TRP A 338 0.47 13.73 31.72
C TRP A 338 -0.76 14.52 32.13
N ALA A 339 -1.95 13.91 32.11
CA ALA A 339 -3.19 14.59 32.46
C ALA A 339 -3.24 15.06 33.92
N GLU A 340 -2.70 14.27 34.85
CA GLU A 340 -2.71 14.58 36.28
C GLU A 340 -1.58 15.55 36.69
N THR A 341 -0.39 15.38 36.13
CA THR A 341 0.82 16.04 36.64
C THR A 341 1.38 17.11 35.70
N LYS A 342 0.99 17.10 34.42
CA LYS A 342 1.64 17.87 33.33
C LYS A 342 3.17 17.74 33.31
N ASN A 343 3.72 16.66 33.90
CA ASN A 343 5.16 16.44 33.99
C ASN A 343 5.62 15.51 32.87
N ALA A 344 6.31 16.09 31.88
CA ALA A 344 6.81 15.36 30.72
C ALA A 344 7.84 14.27 31.07
N ASN A 345 8.70 14.48 32.08
CA ASN A 345 9.69 13.49 32.49
C ASN A 345 9.02 12.23 33.05
N ALA A 346 8.10 12.41 34.00
CA ALA A 346 7.38 11.30 34.62
C ALA A 346 6.57 10.48 33.58
N ALA A 347 5.96 11.16 32.61
CA ALA A 347 5.20 10.53 31.54
C ALA A 347 6.11 9.72 30.58
N LEU A 348 7.29 10.24 30.23
CA LEU A 348 8.27 9.60 29.36
C LEU A 348 8.86 8.32 29.94
N ASP A 349 9.02 8.24 31.26
CA ASP A 349 9.63 7.08 31.92
C ASP A 349 8.78 5.80 31.81
N LYS A 350 7.48 5.94 31.53
CA LYS A 350 6.58 4.81 31.27
C LYS A 350 6.62 4.31 29.83
N LEU A 351 7.22 5.05 28.89
CA LEU A 351 7.25 4.64 27.49
C LEU A 351 8.38 3.65 27.21
N PRO A 352 8.09 2.41 26.78
CA PRO A 352 9.12 1.43 26.41
C PRO A 352 9.90 1.86 25.16
N ARG A 353 9.29 2.71 24.32
CA ARG A 353 9.89 3.29 23.12
C ARG A 353 9.60 4.79 23.07
N LYS A 354 10.65 5.59 23.27
CA LYS A 354 10.56 7.07 23.24
C LYS A 354 10.25 7.65 21.85
N TYR A 355 10.29 6.83 20.79
CA TYR A 355 10.13 7.27 19.40
C TYR A 355 8.69 7.25 18.86
N CYS A 356 7.71 6.89 19.68
CA CYS A 356 6.28 7.06 19.35
C CYS A 356 5.88 8.54 19.33
N ASN A 357 4.68 8.86 18.84
CA ASN A 357 4.25 10.24 18.62
C ASN A 357 4.15 11.01 19.94
N GLU A 358 3.52 10.40 20.93
CA GLU A 358 3.38 10.90 22.30
C GLU A 358 4.77 11.14 22.91
N GLY A 359 5.68 10.18 22.75
CA GLY A 359 7.06 10.30 23.21
C GLY A 359 7.80 11.49 22.58
N ARG A 360 7.63 11.73 21.28
CA ARG A 360 8.26 12.87 20.60
C ARG A 360 7.74 14.22 21.09
N VAL A 361 6.43 14.33 21.30
CA VAL A 361 5.79 15.55 21.82
C VAL A 361 6.21 15.79 23.27
N LEU A 362 6.11 14.77 24.13
CA LEU A 362 6.55 14.85 25.53
C LEU A 362 8.05 15.17 25.65
N PHE A 363 8.88 14.58 24.78
CA PHE A 363 10.30 14.93 24.72
C PHE A 363 10.49 16.42 24.37
N GLY A 364 9.64 16.97 23.48
CA GLY A 364 9.52 18.41 23.19
C GLY A 364 9.36 19.26 24.43
N LEU A 365 8.37 18.90 25.22
CA LEU A 365 7.94 19.64 26.41
C LEU A 365 8.84 19.43 27.63
N LYS A 366 9.71 18.42 27.60
CA LYS A 366 10.68 18.16 28.67
C LYS A 366 11.63 19.34 28.87
N ASP A 367 12.22 19.83 27.79
CA ASP A 367 13.23 20.90 27.85
C ASP A 367 12.58 22.28 27.83
N ASN A 368 11.43 22.42 27.15
CA ASN A 368 10.69 23.69 27.02
C ASN A 368 9.18 23.45 27.27
N PRO A 369 8.69 23.52 28.52
CA PRO A 369 7.32 23.15 28.87
C PRO A 369 6.20 23.96 28.19
N ASN A 370 6.51 25.18 27.76
CA ASN A 370 5.55 26.09 27.12
C ASN A 370 5.70 26.16 25.59
N ASP A 371 6.67 25.46 25.00
CA ASP A 371 6.90 25.45 23.55
C ASP A 371 6.09 24.34 22.86
N TYR A 372 4.78 24.53 22.79
CA TYR A 372 3.86 23.57 22.16
C TYR A 372 4.07 23.46 20.65
N VAL A 373 4.43 24.57 19.99
CA VAL A 373 4.73 24.60 18.55
C VAL A 373 5.96 23.75 18.25
N GLY A 374 7.05 23.94 19.01
CA GLY A 374 8.26 23.14 18.89
C GLY A 374 8.02 21.67 19.24
N ALA A 375 7.19 21.38 20.24
CA ALA A 375 6.82 20.02 20.61
C ALA A 375 6.07 19.28 19.49
N LEU A 376 5.05 19.92 18.89
CA LEU A 376 4.36 19.39 17.71
C LEU A 376 5.31 19.30 16.49
N GLY A 377 6.25 20.23 16.37
CA GLY A 377 7.31 20.26 15.36
C GLY A 377 8.22 19.03 15.37
N ARG A 378 8.29 18.27 16.48
CA ARG A 378 9.05 17.00 16.57
C ARG A 378 8.33 15.81 15.93
N LEU A 379 7.03 15.91 15.65
CA LEU A 379 6.31 14.90 14.87
C LEU A 379 6.83 14.85 13.43
N ALA A 380 6.60 13.76 12.70
CA ALA A 380 6.92 13.76 11.28
C ALA A 380 6.00 14.73 10.51
N ARG A 381 6.53 15.48 9.53
CA ARG A 381 5.75 16.46 8.75
C ARG A 381 4.43 15.91 8.18
N PRO A 382 4.37 14.70 7.58
CA PRO A 382 3.11 14.15 7.08
C PRO A 382 2.04 13.96 8.17
N MET A 383 2.45 13.64 9.39
CA MET A 383 1.55 13.47 10.53
C MET A 383 1.00 14.81 11.01
N ARG A 384 1.83 15.85 11.02
CA ARG A 384 1.39 17.22 11.33
C ARG A 384 0.32 17.70 10.34
N GLN A 385 0.59 17.50 9.05
CA GLN A 385 -0.34 17.88 7.98
C GLN A 385 -1.63 17.05 8.01
N MET A 386 -1.57 15.78 8.43
CA MET A 386 -2.74 14.91 8.56
C MET A 386 -3.84 15.53 9.43
N TYR A 387 -3.49 16.17 10.56
CA TYR A 387 -4.48 16.78 11.46
C TYR A 387 -5.26 17.91 10.77
N VAL A 388 -4.56 18.88 10.17
CA VAL A 388 -5.21 20.03 9.50
C VAL A 388 -5.96 19.60 8.23
N HIS A 389 -5.45 18.62 7.49
CA HIS A 389 -6.18 18.06 6.34
C HIS A 389 -7.40 17.24 6.76
N ALA A 390 -7.45 16.69 7.97
CA ALA A 390 -8.65 16.04 8.48
C ALA A 390 -9.78 17.05 8.70
N VAL A 391 -9.48 18.30 9.05
CA VAL A 391 -10.50 19.39 9.12
C VAL A 391 -11.06 19.69 7.73
N GLN A 392 -10.21 19.86 6.71
CA GLN A 392 -10.66 20.00 5.33
C GLN A 392 -11.55 18.82 4.90
N SER A 393 -11.16 17.60 5.28
CA SER A 393 -11.91 16.38 4.95
C SER A 393 -13.29 16.35 5.62
N PHE A 394 -13.38 16.81 6.87
CA PHE A 394 -14.63 16.89 7.64
C PHE A 394 -15.59 17.90 7.01
N ILE A 395 -15.11 19.12 6.76
CA ILE A 395 -15.92 20.18 6.14
C ILE A 395 -16.37 19.77 4.74
N TRP A 396 -15.47 19.16 3.96
CA TRP A 396 -15.81 18.64 2.63
C TRP A 396 -16.94 17.61 2.69
N ASN A 397 -16.92 16.66 3.64
CA ASN A 397 -17.99 15.69 3.80
C ASN A 397 -19.34 16.38 4.09
N ARG A 398 -19.35 17.38 5.00
CA ARG A 398 -20.55 18.16 5.33
C ARG A 398 -21.08 18.92 4.10
N LEU A 399 -20.19 19.55 3.32
CA LEU A 399 -20.55 20.25 2.09
C LEU A 399 -21.09 19.30 1.02
N ALA A 400 -20.49 18.12 0.84
CA ALA A 400 -20.98 17.11 -0.10
C ALA A 400 -22.38 16.62 0.28
N SER A 401 -22.61 16.33 1.56
CA SER A 401 -23.92 15.96 2.08
C SER A 401 -24.96 17.06 1.87
N PHE A 402 -24.60 18.33 2.14
CA PHE A 402 -25.48 19.47 1.92
C PHE A 402 -25.77 19.66 0.43
N ARG A 403 -24.75 19.62 -0.43
CA ARG A 403 -24.90 19.78 -1.89
C ARG A 403 -25.88 18.75 -2.46
N LEU A 404 -25.78 17.49 -2.04
CA LEU A 404 -26.68 16.43 -2.50
C LEU A 404 -28.11 16.60 -1.98
N SER A 405 -28.31 17.26 -0.84
CA SER A 405 -29.65 17.61 -0.34
C SER A 405 -30.37 18.65 -1.20
N LEU A 406 -29.62 19.43 -1.99
CA LEU A 406 -30.17 20.40 -2.95
C LEU A 406 -30.63 19.74 -4.26
N GLY A 407 -30.16 18.51 -4.55
CA GLY A 407 -30.49 17.78 -5.78
C GLY A 407 -29.40 16.80 -6.20
N GLY A 408 -29.81 15.71 -6.86
CA GLY A 408 -28.92 14.65 -7.34
C GLY A 408 -28.20 14.93 -8.67
N ASP A 409 -28.65 15.95 -9.41
CA ASP A 409 -28.09 16.37 -10.69
C ASP A 409 -27.23 17.63 -10.54
N ILE A 410 -26.52 17.99 -11.62
CA ILE A 410 -25.74 19.22 -11.71
C ILE A 410 -26.63 20.47 -11.56
N LEU A 411 -26.15 21.50 -10.87
CA LEU A 411 -26.88 22.73 -10.60
C LEU A 411 -26.08 23.96 -11.04
N VAL A 412 -26.79 25.02 -11.43
CA VAL A 412 -26.20 26.34 -11.70
C VAL A 412 -25.51 26.83 -10.42
N GLY A 413 -24.24 27.22 -10.53
CA GLY A 413 -23.39 27.61 -9.42
C GLY A 413 -22.45 26.50 -8.92
N ASP A 414 -22.57 25.27 -9.40
CA ASP A 414 -21.55 24.23 -9.16
C ASP A 414 -20.19 24.64 -9.72
N LEU A 415 -19.13 24.04 -9.19
CA LEU A 415 -17.80 24.10 -9.78
C LEU A 415 -17.53 22.80 -10.52
N VAL A 416 -17.03 22.88 -11.74
CA VAL A 416 -16.64 21.73 -12.56
C VAL A 416 -15.18 21.80 -12.92
N GLN A 417 -14.55 20.63 -13.05
CA GLN A 417 -13.16 20.52 -13.51
C GLN A 417 -13.14 19.77 -14.86
N PRO A 418 -13.09 20.50 -16.00
CA PRO A 418 -13.21 19.90 -17.32
C PRO A 418 -11.96 19.10 -17.73
N ASN A 419 -10.81 19.37 -17.11
CA ASN A 419 -9.57 18.63 -17.36
C ASN A 419 -8.93 18.16 -16.05
N GLU A 420 -8.93 16.84 -15.82
CA GLU A 420 -8.33 16.23 -14.64
C GLU A 420 -6.82 16.53 -14.50
N ARG A 421 -6.13 16.84 -15.61
CA ARG A 421 -4.70 17.20 -15.59
C ARG A 421 -4.46 18.60 -15.00
N GLU A 422 -5.44 19.49 -15.08
CA GLU A 422 -5.34 20.87 -14.59
C GLU A 422 -6.01 21.01 -13.22
N LYS A 423 -5.42 20.39 -12.19
CA LYS A 423 -5.99 20.24 -10.83
C LYS A 423 -6.48 21.52 -10.13
N LEU A 424 -6.06 22.70 -10.57
CA LEU A 424 -6.40 23.98 -9.95
C LEU A 424 -7.35 24.84 -10.80
N LYS A 425 -7.62 24.46 -12.05
CA LYS A 425 -8.53 25.21 -12.90
C LYS A 425 -9.92 24.63 -12.78
N VAL A 426 -10.85 25.45 -12.33
CA VAL A 426 -12.27 25.13 -12.25
C VAL A 426 -13.07 26.16 -13.01
N GLU A 427 -14.21 25.73 -13.53
CA GLU A 427 -15.20 26.56 -14.18
C GLU A 427 -16.47 26.55 -13.33
N ARG A 428 -17.18 27.68 -13.30
CA ARG A 428 -18.47 27.78 -12.62
C ARG A 428 -19.58 27.45 -13.62
N VAL A 429 -20.50 26.62 -13.18
CA VAL A 429 -21.68 26.26 -13.97
C VAL A 429 -22.66 27.42 -14.01
N ASP A 430 -23.11 27.79 -15.20
CA ASP A 430 -24.14 28.78 -15.50
C ASP A 430 -25.24 28.18 -16.39
N GLU A 431 -26.24 28.98 -16.76
CA GLU A 431 -27.37 28.51 -17.57
C GLU A 431 -26.96 28.08 -19.00
N GLU A 432 -25.81 28.57 -19.50
CA GLU A 432 -25.34 28.31 -20.85
C GLU A 432 -24.51 27.02 -20.92
N ASN A 433 -23.59 26.82 -19.97
CA ASN A 433 -22.64 25.69 -19.98
C ASN A 433 -23.13 24.43 -19.26
N ILE A 434 -24.22 24.48 -18.48
CA ILE A 434 -24.71 23.33 -17.69
C ILE A 434 -24.98 22.08 -18.54
N LYS A 435 -25.36 22.25 -19.81
CA LYS A 435 -25.64 21.15 -20.75
C LYS A 435 -24.37 20.41 -21.21
N ASN A 436 -23.19 21.03 -21.05
CA ASN A 436 -21.90 20.48 -21.45
C ASN A 436 -21.24 19.64 -20.35
N HIS A 437 -21.85 19.60 -19.16
CA HIS A 437 -21.27 19.00 -17.96
C HIS A 437 -22.22 17.98 -17.35
N SER A 438 -21.65 17.01 -16.65
CA SER A 438 -22.40 16.05 -15.85
C SER A 438 -22.08 16.20 -14.35
N ILE A 439 -22.85 15.53 -13.50
CA ILE A 439 -22.58 15.50 -12.05
C ILE A 439 -21.19 14.90 -11.72
N GLU A 440 -20.61 14.13 -12.64
CA GLU A 440 -19.27 13.56 -12.53
C GLU A 440 -18.17 14.61 -12.70
N ASP A 441 -18.49 15.72 -13.38
CA ASP A 441 -17.56 16.82 -13.55
C ASP A 441 -17.44 17.69 -12.29
N VAL A 442 -18.48 17.66 -11.45
CA VAL A 442 -18.64 18.52 -10.27
C VAL A 442 -17.58 18.24 -9.22
N VAL A 443 -16.96 19.31 -8.75
CA VAL A 443 -15.98 19.33 -7.67
C VAL A 443 -16.44 20.24 -6.54
N ILE A 444 -16.09 19.87 -5.32
CA ILE A 444 -16.25 20.72 -4.14
C ILE A 444 -14.87 21.12 -3.64
N SER A 445 -14.76 22.40 -3.28
CA SER A 445 -13.54 23.00 -2.74
C SER A 445 -13.29 22.52 -1.32
N MET A 446 -12.08 22.06 -1.06
CA MET A 446 -11.54 21.93 0.29
C MET A 446 -11.16 23.32 0.79
N PRO A 447 -11.61 23.72 1.99
CA PRO A 447 -11.31 25.05 2.53
C PRO A 447 -9.81 25.37 2.53
N GLY A 448 -9.46 26.56 2.05
CA GLY A 448 -8.08 27.01 1.92
C GLY A 448 -8.00 28.45 1.39
N PHE A 449 -6.78 28.99 1.36
CA PHE A 449 -6.54 30.38 0.95
C PHE A 449 -6.37 30.59 -0.57
N ASP A 450 -6.34 29.53 -1.38
CA ASP A 450 -6.05 29.55 -2.82
C ASP A 450 -7.05 28.65 -3.59
N VAL A 451 -8.35 28.87 -3.33
CA VAL A 451 -9.46 28.17 -4.00
C VAL A 451 -10.64 29.11 -4.25
N CYS A 452 -11.41 28.80 -5.28
CA CYS A 452 -12.73 29.37 -5.51
C CYS A 452 -13.77 28.55 -4.74
N TYR A 453 -14.84 29.19 -4.28
CA TYR A 453 -15.95 28.50 -3.63
C TYR A 453 -17.19 28.55 -4.52
N SER A 454 -18.05 27.54 -4.39
CA SER A 454 -19.33 27.51 -5.07
C SER A 454 -20.31 28.41 -4.30
N PRO A 455 -20.98 29.38 -4.93
CA PRO A 455 -21.97 30.21 -4.27
C PRO A 455 -23.17 29.41 -3.70
N LEU A 456 -23.38 28.17 -4.15
CA LEU A 456 -24.37 27.28 -3.54
C LEU A 456 -23.99 26.83 -2.13
N LEU A 457 -22.69 26.82 -1.82
CA LEU A 457 -22.11 26.16 -0.65
C LEU A 457 -21.40 27.13 0.30
N GLU A 458 -21.11 28.36 -0.13
CA GLU A 458 -20.34 29.34 0.66
C GLU A 458 -20.97 29.66 2.01
N ASP A 459 -22.25 30.01 2.06
CA ASP A 459 -22.94 30.35 3.31
C ASP A 459 -22.99 29.18 4.28
N PHE A 460 -23.16 27.96 3.76
CA PHE A 460 -23.16 26.75 4.58
C PHE A 460 -21.76 26.42 5.09
N MET A 461 -20.73 26.61 4.27
CA MET A 461 -19.33 26.42 4.64
C MET A 461 -18.91 27.37 5.76
N ASP A 462 -19.30 28.65 5.67
CA ASP A 462 -19.00 29.64 6.70
C ASP A 462 -19.66 29.28 8.03
N LYS A 463 -20.94 28.85 8.02
CA LYS A 463 -21.62 28.36 9.23
C LYS A 463 -20.93 27.14 9.84
N GLU A 464 -20.50 26.18 9.02
CA GLU A 464 -19.79 25.00 9.51
C GLU A 464 -18.42 25.38 10.10
N LEU A 465 -17.69 26.31 9.48
CA LEU A 465 -16.44 26.85 10.04
C LEU A 465 -16.66 27.58 11.36
N GLU A 466 -17.66 28.46 11.43
CA GLU A 466 -18.02 29.20 12.65
C GLU A 466 -18.39 28.25 13.79
N SER A 467 -19.12 27.16 13.50
CA SER A 467 -19.47 26.13 14.48
C SER A 467 -18.24 25.46 15.11
N LEU A 468 -17.13 25.42 14.36
CA LEU A 468 -15.84 24.91 14.83
C LEU A 468 -14.98 26.02 15.44
N GLY A 469 -15.41 27.27 15.44
CA GLY A 469 -14.64 28.44 15.86
C GLY A 469 -13.49 28.77 14.90
N LEU A 470 -13.71 28.55 13.60
CA LEU A 470 -12.77 28.83 12.51
C LEU A 470 -13.39 29.83 11.52
N THR A 471 -12.54 30.42 10.69
CA THR A 471 -12.94 31.21 9.51
C THR A 471 -12.13 30.77 8.30
N ARG A 472 -12.45 31.30 7.10
CA ARG A 472 -11.66 31.02 5.89
C ARG A 472 -10.18 31.42 6.06
N ASP A 473 -9.91 32.46 6.84
CA ASP A 473 -8.55 32.95 7.11
C ASP A 473 -7.74 32.03 8.03
N SER A 474 -8.39 31.18 8.83
CA SER A 474 -7.71 30.22 9.71
C SER A 474 -6.78 29.25 8.94
N PHE A 475 -7.03 29.04 7.64
CA PHE A 475 -6.19 28.18 6.79
C PHE A 475 -4.90 28.88 6.31
N SER A 476 -4.75 30.18 6.56
CA SER A 476 -3.60 31.01 6.18
C SER A 476 -2.63 31.32 7.32
N GLY A 477 -2.77 30.65 8.47
CA GLY A 477 -2.11 30.95 9.74
C GLY A 477 -0.57 31.03 9.74
N ASN A 478 -0.03 31.41 10.90
CA ASN A 478 1.36 31.88 11.03
C ASN A 478 2.43 30.81 10.79
N VAL A 479 2.11 29.54 11.07
CA VAL A 479 3.05 28.43 10.92
C VAL A 479 2.94 27.82 9.53
N LYS A 480 4.00 27.96 8.72
CA LYS A 480 4.06 27.52 7.31
C LYS A 480 3.62 26.07 7.08
N ASP A 481 3.90 25.17 8.01
CA ASP A 481 3.55 23.74 7.89
C ASP A 481 2.05 23.44 8.00
N TYR A 482 1.28 24.36 8.60
CA TYR A 482 -0.17 24.22 8.79
C TYR A 482 -0.99 25.05 7.80
N ARG A 483 -0.33 25.86 6.96
CA ARG A 483 -0.99 26.63 5.90
C ARG A 483 -1.53 25.69 4.82
N LEU A 484 -2.78 25.90 4.44
CA LEU A 484 -3.49 25.06 3.48
C LEU A 484 -4.01 25.89 2.30
N PRO A 485 -3.48 25.71 1.08
CA PRO A 485 -3.97 26.42 -0.10
C PRO A 485 -5.41 25.99 -0.45
N GLY A 486 -5.82 24.80 -0.03
CA GLY A 486 -7.07 24.20 -0.46
C GLY A 486 -6.83 23.28 -1.67
N GLY A 487 -7.92 22.89 -2.31
CA GLY A 487 -7.92 22.14 -3.56
C GLY A 487 -9.32 21.69 -3.91
N TYR A 488 -9.47 21.04 -5.06
CA TYR A 488 -10.77 20.57 -5.53
C TYR A 488 -10.84 19.05 -5.48
N ARG A 489 -12.01 18.54 -5.11
CA ARG A 489 -12.28 17.11 -5.05
C ARG A 489 -13.63 16.81 -5.69
N LYS A 490 -13.63 15.83 -6.59
CA LYS A 490 -14.83 15.33 -7.28
C LYS A 490 -15.89 14.88 -6.27
N LEU A 491 -17.13 15.33 -6.47
CA LEU A 491 -18.27 15.00 -5.62
C LEU A 491 -18.64 13.51 -5.75
N ILE A 492 -18.72 13.03 -6.99
CA ILE A 492 -19.09 11.65 -7.33
C ILE A 492 -17.90 10.91 -7.94
N VAL A 493 -17.79 9.62 -7.64
CA VAL A 493 -16.86 8.70 -8.30
C VAL A 493 -17.65 7.58 -8.94
N LEU A 494 -17.44 7.37 -10.25
CA LEU A 494 -17.90 6.18 -10.95
C LEU A 494 -16.80 5.11 -10.87
N PRO A 495 -17.07 3.95 -10.26
CA PRO A 495 -16.16 2.82 -10.37
C PRO A 495 -16.12 2.32 -11.81
N LYS A 496 -14.98 1.76 -12.21
CA LYS A 496 -14.85 1.06 -13.49
C LYS A 496 -14.94 -0.44 -13.26
N ASP A 497 -15.65 -1.11 -14.17
CA ASP A 497 -15.77 -2.57 -14.21
C ASP A 497 -16.26 -3.16 -12.87
N ALA A 498 -17.33 -2.60 -12.26
CA ALA A 498 -17.87 -3.18 -11.04
C ALA A 498 -18.60 -4.49 -11.36
N GLU A 499 -18.20 -5.56 -10.70
CA GLU A 499 -18.76 -6.91 -10.84
C GLU A 499 -19.06 -7.47 -9.45
N ALA A 500 -20.27 -7.96 -9.22
CA ALA A 500 -20.69 -8.53 -7.96
C ALA A 500 -21.25 -9.93 -8.17
N ASN A 501 -20.79 -10.90 -7.37
CA ASN A 501 -21.22 -12.30 -7.44
C ASN A 501 -21.58 -12.80 -6.05
N VAL A 502 -22.68 -13.53 -5.94
CA VAL A 502 -23.06 -14.22 -4.70
C VAL A 502 -22.21 -15.49 -4.58
N ILE A 503 -21.61 -15.68 -3.41
CA ILE A 503 -20.77 -16.84 -3.10
C ILE A 503 -21.33 -17.58 -1.90
N MET A 504 -21.25 -18.91 -1.92
CA MET A 504 -21.71 -19.78 -0.85
C MET A 504 -20.50 -20.44 -0.20
N TYR A 505 -20.45 -20.45 1.12
CA TYR A 505 -19.33 -21.01 1.86
C TYR A 505 -19.80 -21.59 3.21
N VAL A 506 -18.97 -22.43 3.83
CA VAL A 506 -19.35 -23.11 5.09
C VAL A 506 -18.54 -22.58 6.26
N SER A 507 -17.22 -22.47 6.09
CA SER A 507 -16.32 -22.06 7.17
C SER A 507 -15.95 -20.58 7.11
N ASN A 508 -15.93 -19.92 8.26
CA ASN A 508 -15.41 -18.55 8.37
C ASN A 508 -13.90 -18.47 8.12
N GLU A 509 -13.18 -19.60 8.16
CA GLU A 509 -11.74 -19.69 7.90
C GLU A 509 -11.39 -19.97 6.43
N GLU A 510 -12.38 -20.23 5.58
CA GLU A 510 -12.22 -20.53 4.16
C GLU A 510 -11.60 -19.33 3.42
N ASN A 511 -10.70 -19.54 2.46
CA ASN A 511 -10.20 -18.49 1.58
C ASN A 511 -11.15 -18.36 0.39
N LEU A 512 -11.92 -17.26 0.34
CA LEU A 512 -12.92 -17.04 -0.72
C LEU A 512 -12.39 -16.25 -1.91
N LEU A 513 -11.20 -15.65 -1.77
CA LEU A 513 -10.43 -15.06 -2.85
C LEU A 513 -9.11 -15.80 -2.96
N VAL A 514 -8.73 -16.16 -4.19
CA VAL A 514 -7.42 -16.72 -4.46
C VAL A 514 -6.41 -15.58 -4.57
N SER A 515 -5.36 -15.64 -3.77
CA SER A 515 -4.23 -14.70 -3.85
C SER A 515 -3.23 -15.15 -4.91
N GLU A 516 -2.42 -14.22 -5.44
CA GLU A 516 -1.38 -14.56 -6.43
C GLU A 516 -0.43 -15.63 -5.89
N ARG A 517 -0.09 -15.54 -4.60
CA ARG A 517 0.75 -16.51 -3.92
C ARG A 517 0.13 -17.91 -3.91
N GLU A 518 -1.19 -18.04 -3.82
CA GLU A 518 -1.89 -19.32 -3.86
C GLU A 518 -1.94 -19.86 -5.28
N GLU A 519 -2.21 -19.02 -6.29
CA GLU A 519 -2.15 -19.40 -7.71
C GLU A 519 -0.78 -20.03 -8.04
N PHE A 520 0.32 -19.41 -7.61
CA PHE A 520 1.66 -19.97 -7.83
C PHE A 520 1.93 -21.28 -7.10
N ARG A 521 1.41 -21.44 -5.88
CA ARG A 521 1.59 -22.68 -5.13
C ARG A 521 0.84 -23.82 -5.80
N GLU A 522 -0.32 -23.53 -6.36
CA GLU A 522 -1.08 -24.46 -7.17
C GLU A 522 -0.31 -24.84 -8.44
N GLU A 523 0.22 -23.86 -9.19
CA GLU A 523 1.07 -24.10 -10.37
C GLU A 523 2.33 -24.93 -10.05
N MET A 524 2.92 -24.73 -8.87
CA MET A 524 4.09 -25.50 -8.39
C MET A 524 3.72 -26.86 -7.79
N GLY A 525 2.45 -27.26 -7.79
CA GLY A 525 1.98 -28.53 -7.24
C GLY A 525 2.02 -28.62 -5.71
N GLU A 526 2.17 -27.49 -5.00
CA GLU A 526 2.24 -27.42 -3.54
C GLU A 526 0.86 -27.31 -2.85
N GLY A 527 -0.23 -27.30 -3.65
CA GLY A 527 -1.61 -27.21 -3.20
C GLY A 527 -2.01 -25.86 -2.59
N LEU A 528 -3.32 -25.61 -2.50
CA LEU A 528 -3.88 -24.38 -1.92
C LEU A 528 -3.70 -24.34 -0.38
N LEU A 529 -3.41 -23.16 0.14
CA LEU A 529 -3.44 -22.90 1.58
C LEU A 529 -4.91 -22.79 2.02
N GLY A 530 -5.47 -23.85 2.57
CA GLY A 530 -6.80 -23.77 3.20
C GLY A 530 -7.76 -24.92 2.92
N ASP A 531 -7.43 -25.81 1.99
CA ASP A 531 -8.27 -26.97 1.62
C ASP A 531 -8.44 -28.02 2.75
N LYS A 532 -7.85 -27.79 3.92
CA LYS A 532 -7.91 -28.70 5.07
C LYS A 532 -9.13 -28.50 5.98
N ASN A 533 -9.96 -27.48 5.73
CA ASN A 533 -11.17 -27.24 6.50
C ASN A 533 -12.42 -27.40 5.63
N MET A 534 -12.60 -28.59 5.02
CA MET A 534 -13.94 -29.04 4.64
C MET A 534 -14.81 -28.99 5.90
N GLY A 535 -15.89 -28.20 5.85
CA GLY A 535 -16.76 -27.92 6.99
C GLY A 535 -17.11 -29.18 7.77
N LYS A 536 -17.16 -29.06 9.09
CA LYS A 536 -17.58 -30.19 9.93
C LYS A 536 -19.03 -30.53 9.59
N GLU A 537 -19.37 -31.82 9.55
CA GLU A 537 -20.76 -32.26 9.36
C GLU A 537 -21.70 -31.51 10.32
N GLY A 538 -22.63 -30.73 9.77
CA GLY A 538 -23.60 -29.93 10.52
C GLY A 538 -23.42 -28.40 10.47
N GLU A 539 -22.36 -27.88 9.85
CA GLU A 539 -22.20 -26.41 9.68
C GLU A 539 -23.20 -25.86 8.64
N LYS A 540 -23.89 -24.76 8.99
CA LYS A 540 -24.86 -24.09 8.11
C LYS A 540 -24.14 -23.40 6.95
N VAL A 541 -24.66 -23.57 5.74
CA VAL A 541 -24.18 -22.82 4.56
C VAL A 541 -24.47 -21.33 4.74
N LYS A 542 -23.43 -20.52 4.57
CA LYS A 542 -23.46 -19.06 4.68
C LYS A 542 -23.39 -18.43 3.29
N VAL A 543 -23.94 -17.23 3.18
CA VAL A 543 -23.94 -16.42 1.96
C VAL A 543 -22.90 -15.31 2.11
N GLY A 544 -22.13 -15.08 1.06
CA GLY A 544 -21.25 -13.93 0.92
C GLY A 544 -21.43 -13.24 -0.43
N ILE A 545 -20.80 -12.09 -0.59
CA ILE A 545 -20.76 -11.35 -1.85
C ILE A 545 -19.30 -11.10 -2.19
N SER A 546 -18.87 -11.48 -3.40
CA SER A 546 -17.59 -11.06 -3.97
C SER A 546 -17.84 -9.84 -4.86
N LEU A 547 -17.20 -8.72 -4.55
CA LEU A 547 -17.27 -7.46 -5.28
C LEU A 547 -15.89 -7.11 -5.83
N LYS A 548 -15.80 -6.98 -7.15
CA LYS A 548 -14.63 -6.47 -7.86
C LYS A 548 -14.92 -5.08 -8.39
N ILE A 549 -14.07 -4.10 -8.08
CA ILE A 549 -14.21 -2.69 -8.51
C ILE A 549 -12.86 -2.04 -8.77
N LYS A 550 -12.78 -1.13 -9.75
CA LYS A 550 -11.61 -0.27 -9.95
C LYS A 550 -11.96 1.17 -9.58
N LEU A 551 -11.14 1.78 -8.72
CA LEU A 551 -11.36 3.13 -8.23
C LEU A 551 -10.17 4.04 -8.55
N PRO A 552 -10.41 5.33 -8.85
CA PRO A 552 -9.34 6.32 -9.04
C PRO A 552 -8.55 6.56 -7.73
N PRO A 553 -7.40 7.25 -7.80
CA PRO A 553 -6.64 7.60 -6.60
C PRO A 553 -7.47 8.51 -5.70
N SER A 554 -7.23 8.44 -4.39
CA SER A 554 -7.95 9.25 -3.39
C SER A 554 -9.45 8.95 -3.25
N ALA A 555 -9.95 7.87 -3.85
CA ALA A 555 -11.27 7.31 -3.56
C ALA A 555 -11.17 6.18 -2.51
N TYR A 556 -12.23 6.00 -1.71
CA TYR A 556 -12.27 5.03 -0.63
C TYR A 556 -13.18 3.85 -0.98
N ALA A 557 -12.64 2.63 -1.04
CA ALA A 557 -13.43 1.42 -1.31
C ALA A 557 -14.55 1.20 -0.28
N THR A 558 -14.34 1.61 0.97
CA THR A 558 -15.39 1.55 2.01
C THR A 558 -16.59 2.43 1.67
N MET A 559 -16.42 3.54 0.95
CA MET A 559 -17.53 4.40 0.53
C MET A 559 -18.28 3.83 -0.67
N ALA A 560 -17.58 3.15 -1.58
CA ALA A 560 -18.22 2.37 -2.64
C ALA A 560 -19.04 1.20 -2.05
N LEU A 561 -18.48 0.49 -1.07
CA LEU A 561 -19.20 -0.55 -0.34
C LEU A 561 -20.39 0.00 0.44
N ARG A 562 -20.26 1.20 1.00
CA ARG A 562 -21.34 1.84 1.76
C ARG A 562 -22.53 2.07 0.84
N GLU A 563 -22.27 2.63 -0.34
CA GLU A 563 -23.28 2.83 -1.38
C GLU A 563 -23.87 1.49 -1.85
N PHE A 564 -23.03 0.49 -2.12
CA PHE A 564 -23.46 -0.83 -2.58
C PHE A 564 -24.35 -1.56 -1.56
N MET A 565 -23.98 -1.51 -0.27
CA MET A 565 -24.72 -2.18 0.80
C MET A 565 -25.86 -1.32 1.36
N HIS A 566 -25.89 -0.04 1.03
CA HIS A 566 -26.84 0.94 1.56
C HIS A 566 -26.98 0.85 3.09
N CYS A 567 -25.84 0.84 3.79
CA CYS A 567 -25.74 0.71 5.25
C CYS A 567 -24.65 1.63 5.82
N ASP A 568 -24.93 2.29 6.95
CA ASP A 568 -24.02 3.28 7.57
C ASP A 568 -22.87 2.65 8.37
N GLN A 569 -22.93 1.36 8.71
CA GLN A 569 -21.86 0.69 9.43
C GLN A 569 -21.71 -0.77 8.98
N PHE A 570 -20.48 -1.13 8.62
CA PHE A 570 -20.06 -2.52 8.51
C PHE A 570 -19.69 -3.03 9.91
N GLU A 571 -20.07 -4.27 10.21
CA GLU A 571 -19.56 -5.01 11.39
C GLU A 571 -18.14 -5.53 11.15
#